data_AF-A0A368GR81-F1
#
_entry.id   AF-A0A368GR81-F1
#
_cell.length_a   1.000
_cell.length_b   1.000
_cell.length_c   1.000
_cell.angle_alpha   90.00
_cell.angle_beta   90.00
_cell.angle_gamma   90.00
#
_symmetry.space_group_name_H-M   'P 1'
#
loop_
_entity.id
_entity.type
_entity.pdbx_description
1 polymer ?
#
loop_
_entity_poly.entity_id
_entity_poly.type
_entity_poly.pdbx_seq_one_letter_code
_entity_poly.pdbx_strand_id
1 'polypeptide(L)'
;MMRSLTCCAEIDQKLRTKLSGAADDQKQRLLLALMEPAAVYDAKQLRKAMHGFRKKWVLIEVMTSRTNKQMADIRRAYEDMFMTELEFDISRKTNGYFQGSISLKIM
;
A
#
# COMPACT_ATOMS: atom_id res chain seq x y z
N MET A 1 -7.39 30.23 2.62
CA MET A 1 -6.80 29.54 1.45
C MET A 1 -6.87 28.02 1.64
N MET A 2 -8.04 27.39 1.46
CA MET A 2 -8.21 25.92 1.58
C MET A 2 -9.16 25.33 0.51
N ARG A 3 -9.34 25.98 -0.63
CA ARG A 3 -10.29 25.53 -1.68
C ARG A 3 -9.65 24.78 -2.84
N SER A 4 -8.33 24.75 -2.98
CA SER A 4 -7.67 24.04 -4.09
C SER A 4 -7.46 22.55 -3.83
N LEU A 5 -7.37 22.11 -2.57
CA LEU A 5 -7.12 20.70 -2.21
C LEU A 5 -8.38 19.81 -2.29
N THR A 6 -9.58 20.38 -2.17
CA THR A 6 -10.84 19.63 -2.23
C THR A 6 -11.21 19.18 -3.65
N CYS A 7 -10.79 19.91 -4.68
CA CYS A 7 -11.11 19.56 -6.08
C CYS A 7 -10.46 18.24 -6.51
N CYS A 8 -9.20 17.98 -6.12
CA CYS A 8 -8.53 16.71 -6.43
C CYS A 8 -9.24 15.52 -5.76
N ALA A 9 -9.61 15.65 -4.48
CA ALA A 9 -10.31 14.60 -3.74
C ALA A 9 -11.72 14.31 -4.31
N GLU A 10 -12.45 15.33 -4.76
CA GLU A 10 -13.75 15.16 -5.39
C GLU A 10 -13.66 14.50 -6.78
N ILE A 11 -12.63 14.82 -7.55
CA ILE A 11 -12.36 14.18 -8.85
C ILE A 11 -11.99 12.69 -8.63
N ASP A 12 -11.14 12.40 -7.64
CA ASP A 12 -10.79 11.04 -7.24
C ASP A 12 -12.02 10.21 -6.88
N GLN A 13 -12.91 10.76 -6.05
CA GLN A 13 -14.10 10.06 -5.59
C GLN A 13 -15.10 9.82 -6.73
N LYS A 14 -15.30 10.82 -7.60
CA LYS A 14 -16.17 10.69 -8.78
C LYS A 14 -15.62 9.68 -9.79
N LEU A 15 -14.31 9.65 -10.00
CA LEU A 15 -13.67 8.67 -10.87
C LEU A 15 -13.81 7.25 -10.30
N ARG A 16 -13.59 7.06 -8.99
CA ARG A 16 -13.78 5.76 -8.31
C ARG A 16 -15.20 5.22 -8.48
N THR A 17 -16.23 6.05 -8.30
CA THR A 17 -17.63 5.63 -8.45
C THR A 17 -18.02 5.32 -9.89
N LYS A 18 -17.45 6.04 -10.87
CA LYS A 18 -17.71 5.77 -12.29
C LYS A 18 -16.97 4.53 -12.77
N LEU A 19 -15.75 4.33 -12.27
CA LEU A 19 -14.95 3.19 -12.60
C LEU A 19 -15.58 1.92 -12.05
N SER A 20 -16.07 1.86 -10.81
CA SER A 20 -16.67 0.64 -10.24
C SER A 20 -17.91 0.11 -10.98
N GLY A 21 -18.52 0.87 -11.89
CA GLY A 21 -19.77 0.53 -12.56
C GLY A 21 -19.67 -0.13 -13.93
N ALA A 22 -18.52 -0.13 -14.64
CA ALA A 22 -18.58 -0.35 -16.10
C ALA A 22 -17.38 -0.97 -16.85
N ALA A 23 -16.28 -1.41 -16.21
CA ALA A 23 -15.10 -1.88 -16.96
C ALA A 23 -14.50 -3.19 -16.42
N ASP A 24 -13.69 -3.85 -17.27
CA ASP A 24 -12.90 -5.04 -16.90
C ASP A 24 -12.16 -4.79 -15.58
N ASP A 25 -12.44 -5.61 -14.55
CA ASP A 25 -11.93 -5.47 -13.17
C ASP A 25 -10.40 -5.26 -13.10
N GLN A 26 -9.66 -5.81 -14.06
CA GLN A 26 -8.21 -5.60 -14.18
C GLN A 26 -7.82 -4.19 -14.64
N LYS A 27 -8.52 -3.60 -15.62
CA LYS A 27 -8.22 -2.24 -16.11
C LYS A 27 -8.54 -1.19 -15.05
N GLN A 28 -9.64 -1.39 -14.31
CA GLN A 28 -10.01 -0.52 -13.19
C GLN A 28 -8.97 -0.54 -12.08
N ARG A 29 -8.46 -1.73 -11.70
CA ARG A 29 -7.42 -1.86 -10.67
C ARG A 29 -6.13 -1.14 -11.04
N LEU A 30 -5.71 -1.24 -12.30
CA LEU A 30 -4.52 -0.55 -12.80
C LEU A 30 -4.70 0.98 -12.77
N LEU A 31 -5.85 1.48 -13.24
CA LEU A 31 -6.12 2.91 -13.23
C LEU A 31 -6.20 3.48 -11.80
N LEU A 32 -6.85 2.76 -10.88
CA LEU A 32 -6.89 3.16 -9.47
C LEU A 32 -5.50 3.12 -8.82
N ALA A 33 -4.64 2.18 -9.20
CA ALA A 33 -3.26 2.11 -8.72
C ALA A 33 -2.43 3.32 -9.19
N LEU A 34 -2.66 3.80 -10.42
CA LEU A 34 -1.98 4.97 -10.99
C LEU A 34 -2.42 6.30 -10.37
N MET A 35 -3.62 6.36 -9.79
CA MET A 35 -4.17 7.58 -9.20
C MET A 35 -3.80 7.76 -7.72
N GLU A 36 -3.27 6.72 -7.06
CA GLU A 36 -2.90 6.76 -5.65
C GLU A 36 -1.42 7.12 -5.46
N PRO A 37 -1.05 7.88 -4.41
CA PRO A 37 0.34 8.07 -4.06
C PRO A 37 1.03 6.71 -3.87
N ALA A 38 2.24 6.57 -4.42
CA ALA A 38 2.95 5.28 -4.42
C ALA A 38 3.07 4.65 -3.02
N ALA A 39 3.31 5.46 -1.99
CA ALA A 39 3.39 5.01 -0.60
C ALA A 39 2.06 4.43 -0.08
N VAL A 40 0.93 5.06 -0.43
CA VAL A 40 -0.42 4.61 -0.07
C VAL A 40 -0.77 3.31 -0.78
N TYR A 41 -0.40 3.20 -2.06
CA TYR A 41 -0.60 1.97 -2.81
C TYR A 41 0.20 0.81 -2.23
N ASP A 42 1.50 1.01 -1.99
CA ASP A 42 2.39 0.00 -1.39
C ASP A 42 1.87 -0.41 0.00
N ALA A 43 1.45 0.53 0.86
CA ALA A 43 0.85 0.22 2.16
C ALA A 43 -0.41 -0.69 2.05
N LYS A 44 -1.30 -0.42 1.08
CA LYS A 44 -2.48 -1.27 0.82
C LYS A 44 -2.08 -2.66 0.31
N GLN A 45 -1.08 -2.76 -0.56
CA GLN A 45 -0.60 -4.06 -1.06
C GLN A 45 0.05 -4.87 0.06
N LEU A 46 0.84 -4.24 0.93
CA LEU A 46 1.43 -4.85 2.12
C LEU A 46 0.35 -5.41 3.04
N ARG A 47 -0.69 -4.61 3.35
CA ARG A 47 -1.83 -5.08 4.17
C ARG A 47 -2.53 -6.29 3.54
N LYS A 48 -2.80 -6.24 2.23
CA LYS A 48 -3.40 -7.34 1.48
C LYS A 48 -2.50 -8.58 1.47
N ALA A 49 -1.18 -8.40 1.39
CA ALA A 49 -0.21 -9.49 1.40
C ALA A 49 -0.15 -10.20 2.76
N MET A 50 -0.36 -9.47 3.86
CA MET A 50 -0.37 -10.02 5.23
C MET A 50 -1.65 -10.77 5.61
N HIS A 51 -2.79 -10.42 5.00
CA HIS A 51 -4.09 -11.06 5.26
C HIS A 51 -4.50 -12.10 4.20
N GLY A 52 -3.76 -12.23 3.11
CA GLY A 52 -4.08 -13.16 2.01
C GLY A 52 -3.33 -14.49 2.08
N PHE A 53 -3.98 -15.58 1.66
CA PHE A 53 -3.48 -16.96 1.77
C PHE A 53 -2.19 -17.25 0.95
N ARG A 54 -1.90 -16.48 -0.12
CA ARG A 54 -0.75 -16.73 -1.03
C ARG A 54 -0.15 -15.47 -1.67
N LYS A 55 0.35 -14.51 -0.87
CA LYS A 55 0.95 -13.25 -1.38
C LYS A 55 2.27 -12.82 -0.72
N LYS A 56 2.98 -13.72 -0.04
CA LYS A 56 4.27 -13.41 0.62
C LYS A 56 5.32 -12.84 -0.34
N TRP A 57 5.26 -13.18 -1.63
CA TRP A 57 6.13 -12.61 -2.68
C TRP A 57 5.98 -11.10 -2.83
N VAL A 58 4.75 -10.56 -2.77
CA VAL A 58 4.50 -9.11 -2.87
C VAL A 58 5.14 -8.37 -1.71
N LEU A 59 5.08 -8.94 -0.50
CA LEU A 59 5.74 -8.38 0.67
C LEU A 59 7.26 -8.30 0.45
N ILE A 60 7.88 -9.38 -0.03
CA ILE A 60 9.32 -9.41 -0.31
C ILE A 60 9.69 -8.42 -1.41
N GLU A 61 8.94 -8.41 -2.50
CA GLU A 61 9.16 -7.52 -3.65
C GLU A 61 9.17 -6.06 -3.22
N VAL A 62 8.13 -5.61 -2.51
CA VAL A 62 8.03 -4.24 -2.01
C VAL A 62 9.15 -3.92 -1.01
N MET A 63 9.45 -4.83 -0.08
CA MET A 63 10.48 -4.60 0.95
C MET A 63 11.90 -4.53 0.38
N THR A 64 12.20 -5.36 -0.61
CA THR A 64 13.56 -5.48 -1.15
C THR A 64 13.90 -4.41 -2.19
N SER A 65 12.91 -3.96 -2.97
CA SER A 65 13.14 -3.02 -4.09
C SER A 65 13.01 -1.55 -3.72
N ARG A 66 12.31 -1.20 -2.63
CA ARG A 66 12.09 0.19 -2.22
C ARG A 66 13.33 0.76 -1.51
N THR A 67 13.55 2.07 -1.65
CA THR A 67 14.61 2.80 -0.95
C THR A 67 14.22 3.11 0.49
N ASN A 68 15.19 3.38 1.37
CA ASN A 68 14.92 3.67 2.79
C ASN A 68 14.01 4.90 2.98
N LYS A 69 14.13 5.91 2.10
CA LYS A 69 13.24 7.08 2.11
C LYS A 69 11.80 6.70 1.77
N GLN A 70 11.61 5.93 0.69
CA GLN A 70 10.29 5.43 0.32
C GLN A 70 9.70 4.54 1.40
N MET A 71 10.52 3.74 2.08
CA MET A 71 10.07 2.89 3.18
C MET A 71 9.57 3.73 4.37
N ALA A 72 10.22 4.84 4.69
CA ALA A 72 9.74 5.77 5.71
C ALA A 72 8.37 6.39 5.33
N ASP A 73 8.19 6.77 4.06
CA ASP A 73 6.92 7.29 3.57
C ASP A 73 5.81 6.22 3.59
N ILE A 74 6.15 4.96 3.26
CA ILE A 74 5.23 3.82 3.32
C ILE A 74 4.82 3.52 4.76
N ARG A 75 5.74 3.57 5.73
CA ARG A 75 5.42 3.35 7.16
C ARG A 75 4.43 4.36 7.68
N ARG A 76 4.67 5.66 7.41
CA ARG A 76 3.74 6.74 7.76
C ARG A 76 2.37 6.52 7.13
N ALA A 77 2.33 6.25 5.83
CA ALA A 77 1.08 5.98 5.13
C ALA A 77 0.35 4.74 5.67
N TYR A 78 1.08 3.70 6.07
CA TYR A 78 0.50 2.49 6.64
C TYR A 78 -0.09 2.73 8.03
N GLU A 79 0.64 3.43 8.91
CA GLU A 79 0.17 3.82 10.25
C GLU A 79 -1.06 4.73 10.17
N ASP A 80 -1.03 5.76 9.31
CA ASP A 80 -2.15 6.68 9.11
C ASP A 80 -3.43 5.96 8.64
N MET A 81 -3.27 4.89 7.84
CA MET A 81 -4.39 4.16 7.25
C MET A 81 -4.95 3.04 8.14
N PHE A 82 -4.08 2.33 8.86
CA PHE A 82 -4.45 1.10 9.57
C PHE A 82 -4.31 1.22 11.09
N MET A 83 -3.79 2.35 11.58
CA MET A 83 -3.54 2.62 13.01
C MET A 83 -2.67 1.54 13.69
N THR A 84 -1.83 0.87 12.91
CA THR A 84 -0.90 -0.16 13.38
C THR A 84 0.46 0.05 12.72
N GLU A 85 1.52 -0.21 13.47
CA GLU A 85 2.88 -0.20 12.93
C GLU A 85 3.07 -1.31 11.91
N LEU A 86 3.74 -0.98 10.80
CA LEU A 86 4.00 -1.92 9.72
C LEU A 86 4.84 -3.11 10.20
N GLU A 87 5.85 -2.82 11.02
CA GLU A 87 6.77 -3.77 11.64
C GLU A 87 6.04 -4.76 12.56
N PHE A 88 5.09 -4.24 13.34
CA PHE A 88 4.30 -5.06 14.25
C PHE A 88 3.45 -6.08 13.47
N ASP A 89 2.76 -5.64 12.42
CA ASP A 89 1.94 -6.55 11.60
C ASP A 89 2.80 -7.57 10.84
N ILE A 90 3.97 -7.18 10.33
CA ILE A 90 4.91 -8.09 9.66
C ILE A 90 5.40 -9.16 10.62
N SER A 91 5.82 -8.77 11.83
CA SER A 91 6.35 -9.71 12.83
C SER A 91 5.32 -10.74 13.27
N ARG A 92 4.04 -10.36 13.30
CA ARG A 92 2.93 -11.26 13.65
C ARG A 92 2.50 -12.19 12.51
N LYS A 93 2.68 -11.78 11.26
CA LYS A 93 2.17 -12.49 10.08
C LYS A 93 3.25 -13.25 9.31
N THR A 94 4.52 -12.97 9.57
CA THR A 94 5.66 -13.66 8.96
C THR A 94 6.51 -14.34 10.02
N ASN A 95 6.69 -15.66 9.89
CA ASN A 95 7.58 -16.45 10.73
C ASN A 95 8.70 -17.05 9.85
N GLY A 96 9.88 -17.26 10.44
CA GLY A 96 11.01 -17.96 9.81
C GLY A 96 11.86 -17.07 8.89
N TYR A 97 12.43 -17.65 7.84
CA TYR A 97 13.45 -17.02 6.98
C TYR A 97 13.07 -15.64 6.41
N PHE A 98 11.79 -15.41 6.09
CA PHE A 98 11.33 -14.14 5.54
C PHE A 98 11.42 -12.98 6.54
N GLN A 99 11.27 -13.26 7.83
CA GLN A 99 11.35 -12.27 8.88
C GLN A 99 12.77 -11.69 8.99
N GLY A 100 13.79 -12.54 8.86
CA GLY A 100 15.20 -12.10 8.89
C GLY A 100 15.56 -11.16 7.75
N SER A 101 15.15 -11.48 6.51
CA SER A 101 15.42 -10.62 5.35
C SER A 101 14.66 -9.30 5.40
N ILE A 102 13.45 -9.29 5.97
CA ILE A 102 12.64 -8.06 6.07
C ILE A 102 13.14 -7.17 7.22
N SER A 103 13.50 -7.74 8.37
CA SER A 103 14.01 -6.99 9.52
C SER A 103 15.31 -6.23 9.23
N LEU A 104 16.22 -6.79 8.42
CA LEU A 104 17.49 -6.14 8.06
C LEU A 104 17.34 -4.90 7.18
N LYS A 105 16.21 -4.75 6.49
CA LYS A 105 15.92 -3.58 5.63
C LYS A 105 15.11 -2.51 6.35
N ILE A 106 14.50 -2.87 7.47
CA ILE A 106 13.65 -2.00 8.29
C ILE A 106 14.47 -1.27 9.39
N MET A 107 15.55 -1.91 9.88
CA MET A 107 16.58 -1.30 10.74
C MET A 107 17.55 -0.44 9.92
#